data_AF-A0A533XU93-F1
#
_entry.id   AF-A0A533XU93-F1
#
_cell.length_a   1.000
_cell.length_b   1.000
_cell.length_c   1.000
_cell.angle_alpha   90.00
_cell.angle_beta   90.00
_cell.angle_gamma   90.00
#
_symmetry.space_group_name_H-M   'P 1'
#
loop_
_entity.id
_entity.type
_entity.pdbx_description
1 polymer ?
#
loop_
_entity_poly.entity_id
_entity_poly.type
_entity_poly.pdbx_seq_one_letter_code
_entity_poly.pdbx_strand_id
1 'polypeptide(L)' 'MSYHDSVKDEIVPMPGRVRLSPYYFTAGDNVELGGILATVCPLDKKLIHGMTEAVMAPCALATQQR' A
#
# COMPACT_ATOMS: atom_id res chain seq x y z
N MET A 1 1.13 -7.01 -7.03
CA MET A 1 2.30 -6.17 -6.67
C MET A 1 3.54 -7.03 -6.84
N SER A 2 4.63 -6.48 -7.34
CA SER A 2 5.96 -7.13 -7.34
C SER A 2 6.96 -6.23 -6.63
N TYR A 3 8.01 -6.81 -6.06
CA TYR A 3 9.07 -6.09 -5.34
C TYR A 3 10.44 -6.66 -5.69
N HIS A 4 11.49 -5.89 -5.45
CA HIS A 4 12.87 -6.34 -5.61
C HIS A 4 13.31 -7.10 -4.37
N ASP A 5 13.62 -8.39 -4.54
CA ASP A 5 14.28 -9.22 -3.54
C ASP A 5 15.78 -8.94 -3.61
N SER A 6 16.32 -8.23 -2.63
CA SER A 6 17.73 -7.83 -2.60
C SER A 6 18.70 -8.99 -2.37
N VAL A 7 18.24 -10.15 -1.90
CA VAL A 7 19.07 -11.35 -1.72
C VAL A 7 19.22 -12.09 -3.04
N LYS A 8 18.15 -12.13 -3.84
CA LYS A 8 18.14 -12.81 -5.14
C LYS A 8 18.50 -11.88 -6.31
N ASP A 9 18.44 -10.57 -6.08
CA ASP A 9 18.57 -9.52 -7.08
C ASP A 9 17.53 -9.65 -8.23
N GLU A 10 16.28 -9.98 -7.87
CA GLU A 10 15.20 -10.24 -8.83
C GLU A 10 13.91 -9.50 -8.45
N ILE A 11 13.09 -9.18 -9.46
CA ILE A 11 11.72 -8.70 -9.23
C ILE A 11 10.81 -9.90 -9.08
N VAL A 12 10.22 -10.08 -7.89
CA VAL A 12 9.37 -11.22 -7.56
C VAL A 12 7.92 -10.78 -7.27
N PRO A 13 6.91 -11.62 -7.56
CA PRO A 13 5.54 -11.35 -7.12
C PRO A 13 5.44 -11.27 -5.59
N MET A 14 4.72 -10.28 -5.08
CA MET A 14 4.43 -10.12 -3.65
C MET A 14 2.96 -10.40 -3.38
N PRO A 15 2.55 -11.66 -3.13
CA PRO A 15 1.27 -11.90 -2.49
C PRO A 15 1.36 -11.31 -1.08
N GLY A 16 0.50 -10.34 -0.78
CA GLY A 16 0.59 -9.58 0.46
C GLY A 16 -0.76 -9.11 0.96
N ARG A 17 -0.82 -8.82 2.26
CA ARG A 17 -1.95 -8.14 2.90
C ARG A 17 -1.77 -6.64 2.78
N VAL A 18 -2.84 -5.92 2.48
CA VAL A 18 -2.83 -4.47 2.36
C VAL A 18 -3.51 -3.86 3.59
N ARG A 19 -2.84 -2.90 4.24
CA ARG A 19 -3.49 -1.93 5.13
C ARG A 19 -3.74 -0.65 4.34
N LEU A 20 -5.01 -0.28 4.19
CA LEU A 20 -5.38 1.02 3.64
C LEU A 20 -5.52 2.03 4.78
N SER A 21 -4.85 3.17 4.65
CA SER A 21 -4.92 4.28 5.60
C SER A 21 -5.49 5.51 4.87
N PRO A 22 -6.82 5.70 4.88
CA PRO A 22 -7.45 6.88 4.29
C PRO A 22 -7.15 8.13 5.12
N TYR A 23 -6.85 9.24 4.46
CA TYR A 23 -6.64 10.55 5.07
C TYR A 23 -7.76 11.49 4.67
N TYR A 24 -8.50 11.97 5.67
CA TYR A 24 -9.59 12.92 5.48
C TYR A 24 -9.17 14.30 6.00
N PHE A 25 -9.59 15.34 5.28
CA PHE A 25 -9.36 16.74 5.65
C PHE A 25 -10.70 17.48 5.69
N THR A 26 -10.75 18.54 6.50
CA THR A 26 -11.91 19.44 6.54
C THR A 26 -11.71 20.59 5.57
N ALA A 27 -12.68 20.82 4.68
CA ALA A 27 -12.73 21.94 3.75
C ALA A 27 -14.01 22.74 3.99
N GLY A 28 -13.92 23.76 4.85
CA GLY A 28 -15.11 24.44 5.38
C GLY A 28 -15.97 23.47 6.19
N ASP A 29 -17.26 23.37 5.83
CA ASP A 29 -18.22 22.48 6.48
C ASP A 29 -18.20 21.04 5.94
N ASN A 30 -17.33 20.74 4.97
CA ASN A 30 -17.23 19.42 4.33
C ASN A 30 -16.02 18.62 4.81
N VAL A 31 -16.15 17.29 4.78
CA VAL A 31 -15.04 16.35 4.98
C VAL A 31 -14.69 15.72 3.63
N GLU A 32 -13.43 15.87 3.21
CA GLU A 32 -12.92 15.41 1.92
C GLU A 32 -11.84 14.34 2.11
N LEU A 33 -11.85 13.32 1.25
CA LEU A 33 -10.77 12.34 1.18
C LEU A 33 -9.58 12.97 0.43
N GLY A 34 -8.48 13.25 1.13
CA GLY A 34 -7.27 13.78 0.50
C GLY A 34 -6.34 12.72 -0.11
N GLY A 35 -6.54 11.45 0.25
CA GLY A 35 -5.79 10.33 -0.34
C GLY A 35 -5.83 9.07 0.53
N ILE A 36 -5.33 7.96 -0.01
CA ILE A 36 -5.19 6.70 0.71
C ILE A 36 -3.75 6.21 0.54
N LEU A 37 -3.11 5.88 1.66
CA LEU A 37 -1.82 5.20 1.66
C LEU A 37 -2.03 3.70 1.81
N ALA A 38 -1.58 2.93 0.82
CA ALA A 38 -1.49 1.49 0.92
C ALA A 38 -0.14 1.10 1.53
N THR A 39 -0.18 0.25 2.56
CA THR A 39 1.00 -0.46 3.06
C THR A 39 0.79 -1.95 2.80
N VAL A 40 1.59 -2.53 1.91
CA VAL A 40 1.52 -3.93 1.51
C VAL A 40 2.61 -4.71 2.22
N CYS A 41 2.24 -5.83 2.83
CA CYS A 41 3.14 -6.66 3.64
C CYS A 41 3.06 -8.12 3.18
N PRO A 42 4.18 -8.87 3.14
CA PRO A 42 4.16 -10.30 2.81
C PRO A 42 3.21 -11.12 3.70
N LEU A 43 2.58 -12.15 3.13
CA LEU A 43 1.55 -12.96 3.81
C LEU A 43 2.05 -13.73 5.05
N ASP A 44 3.35 -14.05 5.10
CA ASP A 44 4.00 -14.79 6.18
C ASP A 44 4.24 -13.92 7.42
N LYS A 45 4.10 -12.59 7.31
CA LYS A 45 4.25 -11.65 8.42
C LYS A 45 2.92 -11.42 9.14
N LYS A 46 2.89 -11.76 10.43
CA LYS A 46 1.67 -11.73 11.27
C LYS A 46 1.37 -10.34 11.86
N LEU A 47 2.37 -9.46 12.02
CA LEU A 47 2.23 -8.14 12.64
C LEU A 47 3.05 -7.10 11.86
N ILE A 48 2.43 -5.95 11.57
CA ILE A 48 3.08 -4.81 10.89
C ILE A 48 3.79 -3.96 11.96
N HIS A 49 4.98 -4.36 12.39
CA HIS A 49 5.85 -3.55 13.25
C HIS A 49 7.31 -3.67 12.77
N GLY A 50 7.93 -2.55 12.40
CA GLY A 50 9.34 -2.52 11.97
C GLY A 50 9.67 -3.34 10.73
N MET A 51 8.72 -3.53 9.80
CA MET A 51 8.94 -4.39 8.63
C MET A 51 9.61 -3.64 7.48
N THR A 52 10.89 -3.92 7.25
CA THR A 52 11.67 -3.39 6.12
C THR A 52 11.14 -3.84 4.75
N GLU A 53 10.41 -4.95 4.72
CA GLU A 53 9.88 -5.52 3.47
C GLU A 53 8.46 -5.03 3.14
N ALA A 54 7.92 -4.10 3.94
CA ALA A 54 6.64 -3.49 3.63
C ALA A 54 6.81 -2.45 2.52
N VAL A 55 5.92 -2.47 1.53
CA VAL A 55 5.88 -1.50 0.44
C VAL A 55 4.81 -0.45 0.74
N MET A 56 5.19 0.83 0.67
CA MET A 56 4.28 1.96 0.82
C MET A 56 4.02 2.61 -0.53
N ALA A 57 2.75 2.73 -0.93
CA ALA A 57 2.37 3.32 -2.21
C ALA A 57 1.11 4.19 -2.07
N PRO A 58 1.02 5.34 -2.78
CA PRO A 58 -0.22 6.07 -2.88
C PRO A 58 -1.25 5.26 -3.69
N CYS A 59 -2.51 5.34 -3.31
CA CYS A 59 -3.59 4.74 -4.07
C CYS A 59 -4.12 5.70 -5.12
N ALA A 60 -4.51 5.16 -6.28
CA ALA A 60 -5.28 5.86 -7.29
C ALA A 60 -6.56 5.08 -7.60
N LEU A 61 -7.56 5.75 -8.16
CA LEU A 61 -8.72 5.06 -8.70
C LEU A 61 -8.26 4.15 -9.85
N ALA A 62 -8.80 2.93 -9.89
CA ALA A 62 -8.57 2.05 -11.03
C ALA A 62 -9.21 2.69 -12.26
N THR A 63 -8.41 3.01 -13.28
CA THR A 63 -8.96 3.34 -14.59
C THR A 63 -9.65 2.08 -15.10
N GLN A 64 -10.97 2.10 -15.23
CA GLN A 64 -11.69 1.04 -15.93
C GLN A 64 -11.18 1.01 -17.38
N GLN A 65 -10.42 -0.03 -17.72
CA GLN A 65 -10.21 -0.39 -19.12
C GLN A 65 -11.55 -0.97 -19.62
N ARG A 66 -12.15 -0.31 -20.62
CA ARG A 66 -13.24 -0.88 -21.42
C ARG A 66 -12.72 -2.03 -22.28
#